data_AF-A0A5Y9Q5Z1-F1
#
_entry.id   AF-A0A5Y9Q5Z1-F1
#
_cell.length_a   1.000
_cell.length_b   1.000
_cell.length_c   1.000
_cell.angle_alpha   90.00
_cell.angle_beta   90.00
_cell.angle_gamma   90.00
#
_symmetry.space_group_name_H-M   'P 1'
#
loop_
_entity.id
_entity.type
_entity.pdbx_description
1 polymer ?
#
loop_
_entity_poly.entity_id
_entity_poly.type
_entity_poly.pdbx_seq_one_letter_code
_entity_poly.pdbx_strand_id
1 'polypeptide(L)'
;MKNKSARSKIEQFRRDFVTLARDAGRSYATVADSMRIARYFLNYLRDNGIKLRHTDSIKTRHLIGYLQFRKEQGISVRSIQNERSVIRGILNQAGRYKLAAPDNPLLSNKALGLEESNRAGTKLPLNPEEFQKAFMEVEKNNRGVAAVMLLSYTLGLRNKEAVESCKSVMTWKRAIESGQDSVRVVFGTKGGRPRNTVIMNRDAVRRAINYAESVMKENNGKLIDRPDIRKALDTYRYHVRRAGLTGEKAPHSMRYHFSQEARAFYENKGYSEREIYAQVSMDLGHGDGRGRYVKQVYFRSEHEE
;
A
#
# COMPACT_ATOMS: atom_id res chain seq x y z
N MET A 1 -27.99 -8.15 -40.39
CA MET A 1 -26.93 -7.13 -40.16
C MET A 1 -27.08 -6.33 -38.86
N LYS A 2 -28.28 -5.92 -38.43
CA LYS A 2 -28.52 -5.14 -37.18
C LYS A 2 -27.91 -5.74 -35.89
N ASN A 3 -27.97 -7.07 -35.70
CA ASN A 3 -27.41 -7.73 -34.50
C ASN A 3 -25.87 -7.72 -34.42
N LYS A 4 -25.16 -7.77 -35.57
CA LYS A 4 -23.69 -7.65 -35.59
C LYS A 4 -23.24 -6.23 -35.20
N SER A 5 -23.96 -5.20 -35.65
CA SER A 5 -23.68 -3.79 -35.31
C SER A 5 -23.91 -3.49 -33.82
N ALA A 6 -24.99 -4.02 -33.22
CA ALA A 6 -25.27 -3.82 -31.79
C ALA A 6 -24.23 -4.51 -30.88
N ARG A 7 -23.82 -5.74 -31.22
CA ARG A 7 -22.76 -6.46 -30.50
C ARG A 7 -21.42 -5.74 -30.59
N SER A 8 -21.11 -5.19 -31.77
CA SER A 8 -19.90 -4.37 -31.99
C SER A 8 -19.88 -3.11 -31.12
N LYS A 9 -20.99 -2.38 -31.00
CA LYS A 9 -21.07 -1.18 -30.14
C LYS A 9 -20.91 -1.48 -28.65
N ILE A 10 -21.40 -2.62 -28.17
CA ILE A 10 -21.23 -3.05 -26.77
C ILE A 10 -19.75 -3.35 -26.48
N GLU A 11 -19.07 -4.06 -27.38
CA GLU A 11 -17.64 -4.34 -27.23
C GLU A 11 -16.79 -3.07 -27.33
N GLN A 12 -17.16 -2.13 -28.19
CA GLN A 12 -16.52 -0.82 -28.27
C GLN A 12 -16.64 -0.08 -26.93
N PHE A 13 -17.84 0.03 -26.37
CA PHE A 13 -18.05 0.64 -25.05
C PHE A 13 -17.17 0.01 -23.96
N ARG A 14 -17.06 -1.32 -23.92
CA ARG A 14 -16.21 -2.01 -22.93
C ARG A 14 -14.74 -1.62 -23.06
N ARG A 15 -14.23 -1.55 -24.29
CA ARG A 15 -12.85 -1.13 -24.57
C ARG A 15 -12.62 0.33 -24.21
N ASP A 16 -13.55 1.20 -24.57
CA ASP A 16 -13.48 2.64 -24.29
C ASP A 16 -13.49 2.89 -22.78
N PHE A 17 -14.35 2.19 -22.03
CA PHE A 17 -14.44 2.33 -20.59
C PHE A 17 -13.16 1.89 -19.87
N VAL A 18 -12.51 0.83 -20.33
CA VAL A 18 -11.20 0.39 -19.80
C VAL A 18 -10.09 1.39 -20.17
N THR A 19 -10.17 2.01 -21.35
CA THR A 19 -9.22 3.05 -21.78
C THR A 19 -9.35 4.30 -20.90
N LEU A 20 -10.58 4.77 -20.66
CA LEU A 20 -10.86 5.85 -19.72
C LEU A 20 -10.35 5.53 -18.31
N ALA A 21 -10.46 4.27 -17.87
CA ALA A 21 -9.92 3.82 -16.59
C ALA A 21 -8.39 3.87 -16.52
N ARG A 22 -7.72 3.51 -17.61
CA ARG A 22 -6.26 3.65 -17.71
C ARG A 22 -5.87 5.12 -17.60
N ASP A 23 -6.53 5.99 -18.34
CA ASP A 23 -6.17 7.41 -18.43
C ASP A 23 -6.53 8.19 -17.14
N ALA A 24 -7.55 7.74 -16.40
CA ALA A 24 -7.86 8.26 -15.06
C ALA A 24 -6.82 7.86 -13.99
N GLY A 25 -6.02 6.83 -14.24
CA GLY A 25 -4.99 6.35 -13.31
C GLY A 25 -3.70 7.18 -13.38
N ARG A 26 -3.34 7.90 -12.31
CA ARG A 26 -2.14 8.76 -12.32
C ARG A 26 -0.80 8.01 -12.23
N SER A 27 -0.73 6.92 -11.47
CA SER A 27 0.49 6.11 -11.30
C SER A 27 0.27 4.69 -11.81
N TYR A 28 1.32 3.96 -12.22
CA TYR A 28 1.18 2.58 -12.73
C TYR A 28 0.34 1.65 -11.85
N ALA A 29 0.52 1.70 -10.52
CA ALA A 29 -0.28 0.90 -9.59
C ALA A 29 -1.75 1.36 -9.56
N THR A 30 -1.99 2.67 -9.67
CA THR A 30 -3.33 3.26 -9.78
C THR A 30 -3.99 2.92 -11.11
N VAL A 31 -3.23 2.85 -12.21
CA VAL A 31 -3.71 2.44 -13.55
C VAL A 31 -4.21 1.00 -13.50
N ALA A 32 -3.39 0.07 -13.01
CA ALA A 32 -3.77 -1.34 -12.92
C ALA A 32 -5.01 -1.55 -12.03
N ASP A 33 -5.06 -0.86 -10.88
CA ASP A 33 -6.22 -0.92 -9.98
C ASP A 33 -7.48 -0.34 -10.63
N SER A 34 -7.36 0.81 -11.30
CA SER A 34 -8.45 1.47 -12.01
C SER A 34 -9.03 0.58 -13.12
N MET A 35 -8.17 -0.01 -13.96
CA MET A 35 -8.60 -0.93 -15.01
C MET A 35 -9.27 -2.18 -14.45
N ARG A 36 -8.79 -2.71 -13.32
CA ARG A 36 -9.41 -3.87 -12.65
C ARG A 36 -10.81 -3.55 -12.15
N ILE A 37 -10.99 -2.40 -11.50
CA ILE A 37 -12.29 -1.94 -11.01
C ILE A 37 -13.25 -1.67 -12.17
N ALA A 38 -12.76 -1.08 -13.26
CA ALA A 38 -13.55 -0.91 -14.48
C ALA A 38 -14.06 -2.26 -15.02
N ARG A 39 -13.23 -3.30 -15.01
CA ARG A 39 -13.64 -4.65 -15.41
C ARG A 39 -14.69 -5.24 -14.48
N TYR A 40 -14.61 -5.01 -13.16
CA TYR A 40 -15.65 -5.45 -12.23
C TYR A 40 -17.01 -4.81 -12.55
N PHE A 41 -17.03 -3.50 -12.82
CA PHE A 41 -18.24 -2.82 -13.24
C PHE A 41 -18.79 -3.38 -14.57
N LEU A 42 -17.93 -3.58 -15.58
CA LEU A 42 -18.35 -4.13 -16.87
C LEU A 42 -18.86 -5.58 -16.77
N ASN A 43 -18.26 -6.40 -15.89
CA ASN A 43 -18.72 -7.74 -15.61
C ASN A 43 -20.09 -7.71 -14.94
N TYR A 44 -20.29 -6.86 -13.92
CA TYR A 44 -21.60 -6.66 -13.31
C TYR A 44 -22.68 -6.30 -14.35
N LEU A 45 -22.40 -5.35 -15.26
CA LEU A 45 -23.34 -5.00 -16.33
C LEU A 45 -23.67 -6.19 -17.21
N ARG A 46 -22.66 -6.97 -17.61
CA ARG A 46 -22.84 -8.17 -18.44
C ARG A 46 -23.70 -9.21 -17.74
N ASP A 47 -23.35 -9.53 -16.50
CA ASP A 47 -23.94 -10.62 -15.73
C ASP A 47 -25.39 -10.31 -15.33
N ASN A 48 -25.75 -9.01 -15.26
CA ASN A 48 -27.13 -8.54 -15.05
C ASN A 48 -27.87 -8.20 -16.36
N GLY A 49 -27.35 -8.61 -17.53
CA GLY A 49 -28.01 -8.40 -18.82
C GLY A 49 -28.10 -6.94 -19.29
N ILE A 50 -27.36 -6.02 -18.67
CA ILE A 50 -27.36 -4.58 -18.97
C ILE A 50 -26.46 -4.30 -20.19
N LYS A 51 -27.08 -3.96 -21.32
CA LYS A 51 -26.39 -3.76 -22.60
C LYS A 51 -26.22 -2.27 -22.93
N LEU A 52 -25.19 -1.64 -22.37
CA LEU A 52 -24.82 -0.26 -22.70
C LEU A 52 -23.96 -0.21 -23.97
N ARG A 53 -24.13 0.86 -24.76
CA ARG A 53 -23.41 1.07 -26.04
C ARG A 53 -22.42 2.23 -26.01
N HIS A 54 -22.56 3.13 -25.05
CA HIS A 54 -21.73 4.32 -24.88
C HIS A 54 -21.63 4.69 -23.40
N THR A 55 -20.57 5.38 -23.00
CA THR A 55 -20.37 5.84 -21.62
C THR A 55 -21.48 6.79 -21.17
N ASP A 56 -22.06 7.59 -22.08
CA ASP A 56 -23.21 8.46 -21.79
C ASP A 56 -24.48 7.71 -21.41
N SER A 57 -24.57 6.42 -21.76
CA SER A 57 -25.68 5.56 -21.37
C SER A 57 -25.62 5.14 -19.89
N ILE A 58 -24.52 5.40 -19.19
CA ILE A 58 -24.40 5.12 -17.75
C ILE A 58 -25.30 6.09 -16.97
N LYS A 59 -26.25 5.53 -16.23
CA LYS A 59 -27.16 6.24 -15.33
C LYS A 59 -26.83 5.88 -13.88
N THR A 60 -27.27 6.71 -12.95
CA THR A 60 -27.08 6.52 -11.50
C THR A 60 -27.48 5.12 -11.04
N ARG A 61 -28.61 4.59 -11.52
CA ARG A 61 -29.08 3.23 -11.18
C ARG A 61 -28.06 2.12 -11.47
N HIS A 62 -27.25 2.25 -12.53
CA HIS A 62 -26.24 1.24 -12.86
C HIS A 62 -25.09 1.25 -11.85
N LEU A 63 -24.74 2.43 -11.33
CA LEU A 63 -23.71 2.58 -10.31
C LEU A 63 -24.21 2.15 -8.93
N ILE A 64 -25.44 2.53 -8.57
CA ILE A 64 -26.09 2.09 -7.33
C ILE A 64 -26.15 0.56 -7.31
N GLY A 65 -26.70 -0.06 -8.37
CA GLY A 65 -26.81 -1.51 -8.46
C GLY A 65 -25.45 -2.20 -8.40
N TYR A 66 -24.42 -1.65 -9.05
CA TYR A 66 -23.06 -2.18 -8.94
C TYR A 66 -22.53 -2.13 -7.51
N LEU A 67 -22.61 -0.98 -6.83
CA LEU A 67 -22.04 -0.82 -5.49
C LEU A 67 -22.81 -1.64 -4.45
N GLN A 68 -24.13 -1.79 -4.60
CA GLN A 68 -24.95 -2.69 -3.79
C GLN A 68 -24.59 -4.16 -4.02
N PHE A 69 -24.45 -4.57 -5.29
CA PHE A 69 -23.99 -5.92 -5.63
C PHE A 69 -22.62 -6.24 -4.99
N ARG A 70 -21.68 -5.28 -4.97
CA ARG A 70 -20.40 -5.45 -4.27
C ARG A 70 -20.58 -5.61 -2.76
N LYS A 71 -21.54 -4.91 -2.16
CA LYS A 71 -21.88 -5.03 -0.74
C LYS A 71 -22.47 -6.39 -0.42
N GLU A 72 -23.37 -6.90 -1.25
CA GLU A 72 -23.96 -8.25 -1.15
C GLU A 72 -22.91 -9.36 -1.25
N GLN A 73 -21.83 -9.13 -1.99
CA GLN A 73 -20.66 -10.02 -2.06
C GLN A 73 -19.77 -10.00 -0.78
N GLY A 74 -20.15 -9.26 0.26
CA GLY A 74 -19.37 -9.13 1.49
C GLY A 74 -18.08 -8.31 1.33
N ILE A 75 -17.95 -7.52 0.26
CA ILE A 75 -16.78 -6.65 0.07
C ILE A 75 -16.82 -5.53 1.10
N SER A 76 -15.66 -5.25 1.72
CA SER A 76 -15.57 -4.23 2.78
C SER A 76 -15.99 -2.85 2.28
N VAL A 77 -16.68 -2.08 3.14
CA VAL A 77 -17.15 -0.72 2.84
C VAL A 77 -16.02 0.15 2.29
N ARG A 78 -14.82 0.04 2.86
CA ARG A 78 -13.64 0.79 2.41
C ARG A 78 -13.24 0.47 0.96
N SER A 79 -13.32 -0.80 0.57
CA SER A 79 -13.04 -1.23 -0.80
C SER A 79 -14.10 -0.69 -1.76
N ILE A 80 -15.38 -0.73 -1.37
CA ILE A 80 -16.49 -0.18 -2.17
C ILE A 80 -16.34 1.34 -2.35
N GLN A 81 -15.96 2.07 -1.30
CA GLN A 81 -15.65 3.51 -1.39
C GLN A 81 -14.50 3.80 -2.37
N ASN A 82 -13.46 2.95 -2.38
CA ASN A 82 -12.37 3.05 -3.35
C ASN A 82 -12.85 2.78 -4.78
N GLU A 83 -13.63 1.72 -5.00
CA GLU A 83 -14.22 1.39 -6.29
C GLU A 83 -15.08 2.54 -6.82
N ARG A 84 -15.93 3.13 -5.97
CA ARG A 84 -16.70 4.34 -6.32
C ARG A 84 -15.80 5.50 -6.68
N SER A 85 -14.75 5.78 -5.90
CA SER A 85 -13.83 6.88 -6.18
C SER A 85 -13.14 6.71 -7.54
N VAL A 86 -12.79 5.47 -7.90
CA VAL A 86 -12.21 5.14 -9.21
C VAL A 86 -13.23 5.36 -10.31
N ILE A 87 -14.44 4.79 -10.19
CA ILE A 87 -15.50 4.96 -11.20
C ILE A 87 -15.82 6.45 -11.41
N ARG A 88 -15.85 7.25 -10.34
CA ARG A 88 -15.99 8.71 -10.42
C ARG A 88 -14.88 9.36 -11.26
N GLY A 89 -13.64 8.90 -11.12
CA GLY A 89 -12.51 9.33 -11.96
C GLY A 89 -12.72 9.00 -13.43
N ILE A 90 -13.18 7.78 -13.74
CA ILE A 90 -13.50 7.35 -15.12
C ILE A 90 -14.60 8.23 -15.71
N LEU A 91 -15.65 8.51 -14.95
CA LEU A 91 -16.77 9.34 -15.37
C LEU A 91 -16.35 10.80 -15.61
N ASN A 92 -15.48 11.36 -14.76
CA ASN A 92 -14.89 12.69 -15.00
C ASN A 92 -14.08 12.72 -16.30
N GLN A 93 -13.25 11.70 -16.55
CA GLN A 93 -12.48 11.59 -17.79
C GLN A 93 -13.38 11.49 -19.02
N ALA A 94 -14.56 10.88 -18.87
CA ALA A 94 -15.56 10.74 -19.92
C ALA A 94 -16.49 11.96 -20.07
N GLY A 95 -16.25 13.08 -19.36
CA GLY A 95 -17.10 14.27 -19.41
C GLY A 95 -18.45 14.13 -18.68
N ARG A 96 -18.66 13.06 -17.89
CA ARG A 96 -19.90 12.77 -17.15
C ARG A 96 -19.94 13.51 -15.81
N TYR A 97 -19.65 14.81 -15.79
CA TYR A 97 -19.39 15.58 -14.57
C TYR A 97 -20.53 15.54 -13.55
N LYS A 98 -21.79 15.67 -13.97
CA LYS A 98 -22.97 15.59 -13.07
C LYS A 98 -23.08 14.23 -12.36
N LEU A 99 -22.73 13.15 -13.06
CA LEU A 99 -22.74 11.81 -12.47
C LEU A 99 -21.50 11.57 -11.59
N ALA A 100 -20.38 12.23 -11.92
CA ALA A 100 -19.13 12.17 -11.19
C ALA A 100 -19.03 13.18 -10.03
N ALA A 101 -20.07 13.98 -9.81
CA ALA A 101 -20.08 15.04 -8.83
C ALA A 101 -19.96 14.45 -7.41
N PRO A 102 -19.03 14.93 -6.56
CA PRO A 102 -18.86 14.40 -5.19
C PRO A 102 -20.12 14.55 -4.32
N ASP A 103 -20.93 15.56 -4.62
CA ASP A 103 -22.17 15.95 -3.97
C ASP A 103 -23.42 15.31 -4.60
N ASN A 104 -23.25 14.37 -5.55
CA ASN A 104 -24.38 13.66 -6.12
C ASN A 104 -25.16 12.93 -5.00
N PRO A 105 -26.42 13.32 -4.73
CA PRO A 105 -27.13 12.88 -3.52
C PRO A 105 -27.39 11.37 -3.53
N LEU A 106 -27.56 10.79 -4.71
CA LEU A 106 -27.83 9.36 -4.92
C LEU A 106 -26.58 8.47 -4.87
N LEU A 107 -25.38 9.06 -4.91
CA LEU A 107 -24.10 8.32 -4.90
C LEU A 107 -23.23 8.67 -3.67
N SER A 108 -23.79 9.42 -2.73
CA SER A 108 -23.17 9.73 -1.44
C SER A 108 -22.93 8.46 -0.60
N ASN A 109 -21.99 8.50 0.35
CA ASN A 109 -21.81 7.40 1.30
C ASN A 109 -23.11 7.07 2.03
N LYS A 110 -23.82 8.10 2.49
CA LYS A 110 -25.09 7.99 3.20
C LYS A 110 -26.16 7.27 2.39
N ALA A 111 -26.40 7.73 1.16
CA ALA A 111 -27.42 7.14 0.29
C ALA A 111 -27.13 5.69 -0.09
N LEU A 112 -25.85 5.28 -0.08
CA LEU A 112 -25.43 3.92 -0.38
C LEU A 112 -25.25 3.05 0.89
N GLY A 113 -25.45 3.59 2.09
CA GLY A 113 -25.18 2.90 3.35
C GLY A 113 -23.72 2.45 3.46
N LEU A 114 -22.78 3.37 3.14
CA LEU A 114 -21.32 3.20 3.10
C LEU A 114 -20.59 4.15 4.06
N GLU A 115 -21.23 4.56 5.16
CA GLU A 115 -20.70 5.57 6.09
C GLU A 115 -19.67 4.98 7.06
N GLU A 116 -19.90 3.76 7.56
CA GLU A 116 -19.00 3.11 8.51
C GLU A 116 -17.77 2.54 7.80
N SER A 117 -16.63 3.20 8.00
CA SER A 117 -15.33 2.60 7.70
C SER A 117 -14.33 2.97 8.79
N ASN A 118 -13.86 1.98 9.54
CA ASN A 118 -12.80 2.19 10.50
C ASN A 118 -11.49 2.51 9.75
N ARG A 119 -10.87 3.64 10.09
CA ARG A 119 -9.57 4.07 9.53
C ARG A 119 -8.39 3.66 10.40
N ALA A 120 -8.65 3.04 11.56
CA ALA A 120 -7.62 2.44 12.39
C ALA A 120 -6.85 1.38 11.60
N GLY A 121 -5.56 1.27 11.90
CA GLY A 121 -4.75 0.17 11.39
C GLY A 121 -5.26 -1.15 11.95
N THR A 122 -5.24 -2.21 11.12
CA THR A 122 -5.54 -3.59 11.54
C THR A 122 -4.28 -4.38 11.82
N LYS A 123 -3.19 -3.70 12.16
CA LYS A 123 -1.87 -4.30 12.40
C LYS A 123 -1.39 -3.91 13.76
N LEU A 124 -0.71 -4.83 14.41
CA LEU A 124 -0.04 -4.62 15.69
C LEU A 124 1.48 -4.58 15.48
N PRO A 125 2.24 -3.88 16.36
CA PRO A 125 3.69 -3.95 16.37
C PRO A 125 4.19 -5.40 16.49
N LEU A 126 5.25 -5.74 15.76
CA LEU A 126 5.92 -7.03 15.89
C LEU A 126 6.97 -6.91 17.00
N ASN A 127 6.80 -7.63 18.11
CA ASN A 127 7.75 -7.53 19.22
C ASN A 127 9.07 -8.27 18.89
N PRO A 128 10.16 -8.07 19.67
CA PRO A 128 11.45 -8.68 19.38
C PRO A 128 11.45 -10.21 19.31
N GLU A 129 10.69 -10.88 20.17
CA GLU A 129 10.61 -12.35 20.21
C GLU A 129 9.88 -12.91 19.00
N GLU A 130 8.73 -12.32 18.64
CA GLU A 130 7.98 -12.63 17.44
C GLU A 130 8.83 -12.41 16.18
N PHE A 131 9.56 -11.29 16.12
CA PHE A 131 10.47 -11.00 15.03
C PHE A 131 11.60 -12.03 14.95
N GLN A 132 12.27 -12.33 16.06
CA GLN A 132 13.40 -13.27 16.07
C GLN A 132 12.96 -14.67 15.64
N LYS A 133 11.81 -15.15 16.12
CA LYS A 133 11.24 -16.44 15.70
C LYS A 133 10.99 -16.48 14.20
N ALA A 134 10.34 -15.46 13.64
CA ALA A 134 10.07 -15.39 12.21
C ALA A 134 11.36 -15.22 11.39
N PHE A 135 12.32 -14.43 11.89
CA PHE A 135 13.60 -14.19 11.25
C PHE A 135 14.41 -15.47 11.12
N MET A 136 14.56 -16.27 12.19
CA MET A 136 15.29 -17.54 12.16
C MET A 136 14.68 -18.54 11.17
N GLU A 137 13.35 -18.65 11.14
CA GLU A 137 12.65 -19.52 10.18
C GLU A 137 12.88 -19.05 8.74
N VAL A 138 12.79 -17.75 8.48
CA VAL A 138 13.04 -17.20 7.14
C VAL A 138 14.50 -17.36 6.75
N GLU A 139 15.45 -17.09 7.64
CA GLU A 139 16.89 -17.14 7.38
C GLU A 139 17.33 -18.55 6.96
N LYS A 140 16.84 -19.58 7.66
CA LYS A 140 17.09 -20.98 7.32
C LYS A 140 16.68 -21.33 5.89
N ASN A 141 15.58 -20.73 5.41
CA ASN A 141 15.01 -21.03 4.10
C ASN A 141 15.49 -20.08 2.99
N ASN A 142 15.78 -18.82 3.33
CA ASN A 142 16.13 -17.76 2.39
C ASN A 142 16.78 -16.56 3.10
N ARG A 143 18.12 -16.55 3.17
CA ARG A 143 18.93 -15.45 3.73
C ARG A 143 18.65 -14.09 3.06
N GLY A 144 18.33 -14.10 1.77
CA GLY A 144 17.90 -12.92 1.01
C GLY A 144 16.67 -12.23 1.59
N VAL A 145 15.64 -13.01 1.85
CA VAL A 145 14.41 -12.51 2.50
C VAL A 145 14.67 -12.09 3.94
N ALA A 146 15.49 -12.83 4.68
CA ALA A 146 15.86 -12.49 6.05
C ALA A 146 16.56 -11.12 6.12
N ALA A 147 17.49 -10.83 5.19
CA ALA A 147 18.14 -9.53 5.12
C ALA A 147 17.14 -8.39 4.84
N VAL A 148 16.16 -8.62 3.96
CA VAL A 148 15.06 -7.67 3.72
C VAL A 148 14.21 -7.46 4.98
N MET A 149 13.93 -8.52 5.75
CA MET A 149 13.20 -8.41 7.02
C MET A 149 13.98 -7.57 8.03
N LEU A 150 15.26 -7.87 8.22
CA LEU A 150 16.10 -7.17 9.19
C LEU A 150 16.20 -5.68 8.89
N LEU A 151 16.47 -5.31 7.63
CA LEU A 151 16.45 -3.91 7.19
C LEU A 151 15.07 -3.26 7.41
N SER A 152 13.99 -3.97 7.12
CA SER A 152 12.62 -3.45 7.31
C SER A 152 12.28 -3.20 8.78
N TYR A 153 12.74 -4.07 9.67
CA TYR A 153 12.54 -3.98 11.11
C TYR A 153 13.36 -2.82 11.70
N THR A 154 14.64 -2.70 11.32
CA THR A 154 15.53 -1.67 11.87
C THR A 154 15.29 -0.27 11.35
N LEU A 155 14.85 -0.12 10.09
CA LEU A 155 14.70 1.18 9.42
C LEU A 155 13.24 1.55 9.11
N GLY A 156 12.29 0.74 9.60
CA GLY A 156 10.87 0.95 9.36
C GLY A 156 10.57 1.11 7.88
N LEU A 157 11.01 0.18 7.04
CA LEU A 157 10.82 0.25 5.58
C LEU A 157 9.44 -0.28 5.18
N ARG A 158 8.91 0.18 4.03
CA ARG A 158 7.79 -0.50 3.36
C ARG A 158 8.34 -1.73 2.64
N ASN A 159 7.51 -2.75 2.38
CA ASN A 159 7.96 -3.96 1.68
C ASN A 159 8.72 -3.66 0.37
N LYS A 160 8.26 -2.68 -0.43
CA LYS A 160 8.95 -2.30 -1.67
C LYS A 160 10.26 -1.54 -1.41
N GLU A 161 10.29 -0.65 -0.43
CA GLU A 161 11.52 0.03 -0.01
C GLU A 161 12.55 -1.00 0.50
N ALA A 162 12.11 -1.99 1.27
CA ALA A 162 12.96 -3.05 1.82
C ALA A 162 13.51 -3.96 0.71
N VAL A 163 12.69 -4.40 -0.25
CA VAL A 163 13.16 -5.25 -1.36
C VAL A 163 14.10 -4.48 -2.30
N GLU A 164 13.84 -3.18 -2.54
CA GLU A 164 14.73 -2.34 -3.37
C GLU A 164 15.94 -1.78 -2.61
N SER A 165 16.09 -2.08 -1.31
CA SER A 165 17.16 -1.54 -0.47
C SER A 165 18.56 -1.93 -0.93
N CYS A 166 18.73 -3.03 -1.66
CA CYS A 166 19.99 -3.42 -2.31
C CYS A 166 20.66 -2.26 -3.08
N LYS A 167 19.86 -1.36 -3.67
CA LYS A 167 20.32 -0.18 -4.40
C LYS A 167 20.87 0.94 -3.50
N SER A 168 20.67 0.85 -2.19
CA SER A 168 21.03 1.88 -1.21
C SER A 168 21.92 1.39 -0.07
N VAL A 169 22.12 0.08 0.11
CA VAL A 169 22.94 -0.51 1.18
C VAL A 169 24.31 0.18 1.31
N MET A 170 25.04 0.36 0.20
CA MET A 170 26.37 1.00 0.23
C MET A 170 26.34 2.49 0.58
N THR A 171 25.25 3.20 0.26
CA THR A 171 25.07 4.61 0.65
C THR A 171 24.67 4.73 2.11
N TRP A 172 23.83 3.81 2.60
CA TRP A 172 23.46 3.75 4.01
C TRP A 172 24.65 3.37 4.89
N LYS A 173 25.52 2.46 4.42
CA LYS A 173 26.78 2.11 5.09
C LYS A 173 27.66 3.35 5.29
N ARG A 174 27.92 4.09 4.21
CA ARG A 174 28.68 5.35 4.26
C ARG A 174 28.06 6.38 5.20
N ALA A 175 26.73 6.52 5.19
CA ALA A 175 26.03 7.43 6.11
C ALA A 175 26.30 7.06 7.59
N ILE A 176 26.27 5.77 7.94
CA ILE A 176 26.55 5.32 9.30
C ILE A 176 28.01 5.53 9.68
N GLU A 177 28.95 5.21 8.79
CA GLU A 177 30.39 5.37 9.00
C GLU A 177 30.76 6.85 9.15
N SER A 178 30.06 7.73 8.44
CA SER A 178 30.24 9.19 8.53
C SER A 178 29.48 9.84 9.69
N GLY A 179 28.91 9.05 10.61
CA GLY A 179 28.24 9.57 11.81
C GLY A 179 26.87 10.22 11.57
N GLN A 180 26.25 10.05 10.39
CA GLN A 180 24.92 10.62 10.12
C GLN A 180 23.86 10.02 11.06
N ASP A 181 22.87 10.81 11.48
CA ASP A 181 21.78 10.38 12.37
C ASP A 181 20.55 9.83 11.64
N SER A 182 20.59 9.80 10.31
CA SER A 182 19.52 9.24 9.49
C SER A 182 20.07 8.61 8.21
N VAL A 183 19.27 7.75 7.59
CA VAL A 183 19.52 7.28 6.22
C VAL A 183 18.44 7.76 5.26
N ARG A 184 18.83 8.08 4.03
CA ARG A 184 17.91 8.52 2.98
C ARG A 184 17.38 7.34 2.17
N VAL A 185 16.07 7.11 2.22
CA VAL A 185 15.36 6.09 1.44
C VAL A 185 14.87 6.73 0.14
N VAL A 186 15.44 6.31 -0.99
CA VAL A 186 15.15 6.87 -2.33
C VAL A 186 14.37 5.89 -3.23
N PHE A 187 14.61 4.58 -3.11
CA PHE A 187 14.01 3.56 -3.97
C PHE A 187 12.81 2.87 -3.30
N GLY A 188 11.86 2.42 -4.12
CA GLY A 188 10.66 1.73 -3.65
C GLY A 188 9.63 2.60 -2.90
N THR A 189 9.89 3.91 -2.76
CA THR A 189 9.03 4.84 -2.01
C THR A 189 7.67 5.04 -2.67
N LYS A 190 6.66 5.34 -1.86
CA LYS A 190 5.30 5.59 -2.34
C LYS A 190 5.26 6.92 -3.12
N GLY A 191 4.84 6.86 -4.38
CA GLY A 191 4.75 8.04 -5.24
C GLY A 191 6.11 8.62 -5.64
N GLY A 192 7.21 7.86 -5.47
CA GLY A 192 8.55 8.32 -5.83
C GLY A 192 9.11 9.43 -4.94
N ARG A 193 8.53 9.64 -3.75
CA ARG A 193 8.94 10.69 -2.82
C ARG A 193 10.00 10.15 -1.85
N PRO A 194 11.26 10.62 -1.91
CA PRO A 194 12.29 10.22 -0.96
C PRO A 194 11.92 10.64 0.47
N ARG A 195 12.45 9.91 1.45
CA ARG A 195 12.33 10.25 2.87
C ARG A 195 13.63 9.98 3.60
N ASN A 196 13.91 10.73 4.66
CA ASN A 196 14.91 10.33 5.65
C ASN A 196 14.22 9.46 6.70
N THR A 197 14.99 8.57 7.32
CA THR A 197 14.54 7.75 8.45
C THR A 197 15.62 7.80 9.50
N VAL A 198 15.25 8.15 10.73
CA VAL A 198 16.18 8.27 11.86
C VAL A 198 16.89 6.94 12.17
N ILE A 199 18.15 7.04 12.59
CA ILE A 199 18.95 5.94 13.13
C ILE A 199 18.83 5.99 14.66
N MET A 200 17.96 5.15 15.22
CA MET A 200 17.72 5.09 16.67
C MET A 200 18.78 4.26 17.40
N ASN A 201 19.23 3.18 16.78
CA ASN A 201 20.27 2.29 17.30
C ASN A 201 21.32 2.05 16.20
N ARG A 202 22.45 2.75 16.30
CA ARG A 202 23.51 2.73 15.27
C ARG A 202 24.10 1.35 15.06
N ASP A 203 24.29 0.58 16.12
CA ASP A 203 24.85 -0.77 16.03
C ASP A 203 23.88 -1.77 15.41
N ALA A 204 22.58 -1.68 15.74
CA ALA A 204 21.56 -2.52 15.12
C ALA A 204 21.47 -2.25 13.61
N VAL A 205 21.46 -0.98 13.19
CA VAL A 205 21.43 -0.62 11.77
C VAL A 205 22.73 -1.04 11.06
N ARG A 206 23.90 -0.86 11.70
CA ARG A 206 25.19 -1.32 11.17
C ARG A 206 25.18 -2.84 10.94
N ARG A 207 24.69 -3.63 11.91
CA ARG A 207 24.55 -5.09 11.77
C ARG A 207 23.61 -5.45 10.61
N ALA A 208 22.46 -4.80 10.51
CA ALA A 208 21.50 -5.04 9.43
C ALA A 208 22.08 -4.76 8.04
N ILE A 209 22.83 -3.66 7.89
CA ILE A 209 23.47 -3.27 6.63
C ILE A 209 24.61 -4.23 6.27
N ASN A 210 25.47 -4.59 7.22
CA ASN A 210 26.56 -5.52 6.98
C ASN A 210 26.03 -6.91 6.59
N TYR A 211 24.97 -7.37 7.25
CA TYR A 211 24.31 -8.62 6.88
C TYR A 211 23.74 -8.55 5.47
N ALA A 212 23.02 -7.48 5.12
CA ALA A 212 22.51 -7.26 3.78
C ALA A 212 23.62 -7.20 2.71
N GLU A 213 24.73 -6.53 2.99
CA GLU A 213 25.90 -6.48 2.10
C GLU A 213 26.50 -7.86 1.87
N SER A 214 26.63 -8.69 2.93
CA SER A 214 27.13 -10.06 2.80
C SER A 214 26.27 -10.91 1.88
N VAL A 215 24.95 -10.83 2.06
CA VAL A 215 23.97 -11.53 1.22
C VAL A 215 24.00 -11.03 -0.23
N MET A 216 24.18 -9.72 -0.45
CA MET A 216 24.31 -9.16 -1.80
C MET A 216 25.54 -9.68 -2.53
N LYS A 217 26.67 -9.88 -1.83
CA LYS A 217 27.89 -10.47 -2.42
C LYS A 217 27.66 -11.89 -2.89
N GLU A 218 26.87 -12.66 -2.15
CA GLU A 218 26.49 -14.03 -2.50
C GLU A 218 25.42 -14.12 -3.60
N ASN A 219 24.67 -13.04 -3.84
CA ASN A 219 23.42 -13.07 -4.63
C ASN A 219 23.38 -11.99 -5.73
N ASN A 220 24.47 -11.87 -6.50
CA ASN A 220 24.59 -11.00 -7.69
C ASN A 220 24.21 -9.52 -7.43
N GLY A 221 24.56 -8.99 -6.25
CA GLY A 221 24.25 -7.61 -5.85
C GLY A 221 22.79 -7.37 -5.47
N LYS A 222 21.95 -8.41 -5.41
CA LYS A 222 20.54 -8.31 -5.02
C LYS A 222 20.32 -8.97 -3.66
N LEU A 223 19.28 -8.54 -2.95
CA LEU A 223 18.83 -9.25 -1.74
C LEU A 223 17.94 -10.44 -2.11
N ILE A 224 17.03 -10.25 -3.06
CA ILE A 224 16.17 -11.31 -3.60
C ILE A 224 16.37 -11.32 -5.11
N ASP A 225 17.19 -12.26 -5.62
CA ASP A 225 17.48 -12.36 -7.04
C ASP A 225 16.29 -12.93 -7.82
N ARG A 226 15.48 -12.01 -8.35
CA ARG A 226 14.40 -12.29 -9.28
C ARG A 226 14.51 -11.36 -10.51
N PRO A 227 13.88 -11.74 -11.65
CA PRO A 227 13.93 -10.95 -12.87
C PRO A 227 13.33 -9.55 -12.74
N ASP A 228 12.32 -9.39 -11.88
CA ASP A 228 11.62 -8.13 -11.68
C ASP A 228 11.17 -7.93 -10.23
N ILE A 229 10.87 -6.67 -9.89
CA ILE A 229 10.47 -6.27 -8.53
C ILE A 229 9.18 -6.94 -8.06
N ARG A 230 8.26 -7.28 -8.98
CA ARG A 230 7.00 -7.94 -8.59
C ARG A 230 7.29 -9.36 -8.11
N LYS A 231 8.08 -10.13 -8.87
CA LYS A 231 8.51 -11.47 -8.46
C LYS A 231 9.35 -11.45 -7.19
N ALA A 232 10.20 -10.44 -7.01
CA ALA A 232 10.95 -10.25 -5.76
C ALA A 232 10.01 -10.00 -4.57
N LEU A 233 9.01 -9.12 -4.72
CA LEU A 233 7.99 -8.86 -3.70
C LEU A 233 7.13 -10.08 -3.39
N ASP A 234 6.78 -10.88 -4.39
CA ASP A 234 5.98 -12.08 -4.21
C ASP A 234 6.80 -13.18 -3.50
N THR A 235 8.09 -13.30 -3.82
CA THR A 235 9.03 -14.18 -3.09
C THR A 235 9.17 -13.72 -1.64
N TYR A 236 9.38 -12.42 -1.40
CA TYR A 236 9.44 -11.85 -0.05
C TYR A 236 8.17 -12.20 0.75
N ARG A 237 6.98 -11.91 0.18
CA ARG A 237 5.68 -12.18 0.82
C ARG A 237 5.46 -13.66 1.08
N TYR A 238 5.89 -14.53 0.18
CA TYR A 238 5.74 -15.97 0.34
C TYR A 238 6.47 -16.46 1.60
N HIS A 239 7.75 -16.14 1.74
CA HIS A 239 8.56 -16.61 2.86
C HIS A 239 8.11 -16.02 4.19
N VAL A 240 7.86 -14.72 4.28
CA VAL A 240 7.40 -14.10 5.53
C VAL A 240 6.04 -14.63 5.99
N ARG A 241 5.12 -14.94 5.06
CA ARG A 241 3.82 -15.55 5.40
C ARG A 241 3.98 -16.98 5.89
N ARG A 242 4.89 -17.75 5.28
CA ARG A 242 5.22 -19.11 5.74
C ARG A 242 5.82 -19.12 7.15
N ALA A 243 6.53 -18.06 7.53
CA ALA A 243 7.02 -17.85 8.89
C ALA A 243 5.95 -17.31 9.86
N GLY A 244 4.67 -17.32 9.48
CA GLY A 244 3.55 -16.93 10.34
C GLY A 244 3.18 -15.46 10.29
N LEU A 245 3.90 -14.61 9.54
CA LEU A 245 3.58 -13.17 9.46
C LEU A 245 2.37 -12.92 8.54
N THR A 246 1.18 -13.09 9.11
CA THR A 246 -0.14 -12.93 8.46
C THR A 246 -1.12 -12.20 9.39
N GLY A 247 -2.30 -11.84 8.89
CA GLY A 247 -3.31 -11.20 9.75
C GLY A 247 -2.82 -9.90 10.38
N GLU A 248 -2.98 -9.76 11.69
CA GLU A 248 -2.59 -8.58 12.48
C GLU A 248 -1.08 -8.43 12.67
N LYS A 249 -0.35 -9.55 12.68
CA LYS A 249 1.10 -9.62 12.76
C LYS A 249 1.65 -9.93 11.37
N ALA A 250 1.68 -8.93 10.50
CA ALA A 250 2.07 -9.08 9.09
C ALA A 250 3.47 -8.47 8.83
N PRO A 251 4.03 -8.56 7.61
CA PRO A 251 5.34 -7.95 7.34
C PRO A 251 5.38 -6.43 7.62
N HIS A 252 4.24 -5.75 7.43
CA HIS A 252 4.11 -4.33 7.74
C HIS A 252 4.13 -4.03 9.25
N SER A 253 3.96 -5.04 10.12
CA SER A 253 4.10 -4.92 11.58
C SER A 253 5.53 -4.62 12.02
N MET A 254 6.55 -4.95 11.22
CA MET A 254 7.92 -4.50 11.45
C MET A 254 8.04 -2.97 11.39
N ARG A 255 7.25 -2.33 10.52
CA ARG A 255 7.17 -0.87 10.45
C ARG A 255 6.42 -0.28 11.65
N TYR A 256 5.46 -1.02 12.22
CA TYR A 256 4.77 -0.63 13.44
C TYR A 256 5.71 -0.69 14.65
N HIS A 257 6.54 -1.73 14.73
CA HIS A 257 7.62 -1.82 15.72
C HIS A 257 8.54 -0.60 15.63
N PHE A 258 9.08 -0.30 14.45
CA PHE A 258 9.91 0.89 14.24
C PHE A 258 9.23 2.18 14.74
N SER A 259 7.92 2.36 14.51
CA SER A 259 7.24 3.55 15.03
C SER A 259 7.16 3.60 16.55
N GLN A 260 7.03 2.47 17.25
CA GLN A 260 7.08 2.43 18.71
C GLN A 260 8.46 2.86 19.22
N GLU A 261 9.51 2.29 18.62
CA GLU A 261 10.89 2.65 18.95
C GLU A 261 11.18 4.13 18.68
N ALA A 262 10.67 4.67 17.55
CA ALA A 262 10.87 6.06 17.18
C ALA A 262 10.17 7.01 18.15
N ARG A 263 8.98 6.65 18.63
CA ARG A 263 8.30 7.39 19.69
C ARG A 263 9.17 7.44 20.95
N ALA A 264 9.63 6.31 21.46
CA ALA A 264 10.48 6.26 22.65
C ALA A 264 11.80 7.05 22.45
N PHE A 265 12.40 6.96 21.27
CA PHE A 265 13.60 7.72 20.91
C PHE A 265 13.39 9.24 21.01
N TYR A 266 12.28 9.76 20.50
CA TYR A 266 11.98 11.19 20.57
C TYR A 266 11.52 11.64 21.97
N GLU A 267 10.79 10.79 22.70
CA GLU A 267 10.44 11.02 24.11
C GLU A 267 11.70 11.21 24.96
N ASN A 268 12.70 10.32 24.80
CA ASN A 268 13.98 10.42 25.50
C ASN A 268 14.80 11.66 25.13
N LYS A 269 14.49 12.31 24.00
CA LYS A 269 15.09 13.59 23.60
C LYS A 269 14.30 14.82 24.06
N GLY A 270 13.22 14.64 24.83
CA GLY A 270 12.42 15.72 25.39
C GLY A 270 11.44 16.38 24.42
N TYR A 271 11.10 15.72 23.31
CA TYR A 271 10.16 16.26 22.33
C TYR A 271 8.74 16.26 22.88
N SER A 272 7.93 17.25 22.48
CA SER A 272 6.50 17.25 22.83
C SER A 272 5.75 16.14 22.07
N GLU A 273 4.61 15.71 22.59
CA GLU A 273 3.79 14.68 21.94
C GLU A 273 3.47 15.03 20.47
N ARG A 274 3.17 16.31 20.21
CA ARG A 274 2.87 16.80 18.85
C ARG A 274 4.08 16.67 17.92
N GLU A 275 5.27 17.02 18.40
CA GLU A 275 6.50 16.90 17.61
C GLU A 275 6.90 15.45 17.41
N ILE A 276 6.74 14.59 18.42
CA ILE A 276 7.01 13.15 18.30
C ILE A 276 6.22 12.55 17.15
N TYR A 277 4.90 12.74 17.11
CA TYR A 277 4.10 12.17 16.02
C TYR A 277 4.37 12.83 14.66
N ALA A 278 4.78 14.10 14.62
CA ALA A 278 5.22 14.74 13.39
C ALA A 278 6.54 14.14 12.87
N GLN A 279 7.52 13.93 13.76
CA GLN A 279 8.80 13.30 13.43
C GLN A 279 8.62 11.86 12.96
N VAL A 280 7.91 11.03 13.73
CA VAL A 280 7.59 9.64 13.32
C VAL A 280 6.85 9.64 11.97
N SER A 281 5.97 10.61 11.73
CA SER A 281 5.29 10.75 10.45
C SER A 281 6.24 11.09 9.29
N MET A 282 7.23 11.95 9.51
CA MET A 282 8.27 12.25 8.54
C MET A 282 9.21 11.06 8.30
N ASP A 283 9.65 10.38 9.37
CA ASP A 283 10.43 9.15 9.26
C ASP A 283 9.68 8.12 8.43
N LEU A 284 8.39 7.94 8.68
CA LEU A 284 7.57 7.02 7.90
C LEU A 284 7.21 7.54 6.48
N GLY A 285 7.65 8.73 6.09
CA GLY A 285 7.39 9.33 4.78
C GLY A 285 5.93 9.67 4.53
N HIS A 286 5.20 10.06 5.58
CA HIS A 286 3.83 10.58 5.49
C HIS A 286 3.78 12.11 5.44
N GLY A 287 4.89 12.79 5.76
CA GLY A 287 4.96 14.25 5.91
C GLY A 287 4.62 14.71 7.33
N ASP A 288 4.96 15.93 7.68
CA ASP A 288 4.76 16.54 9.00
C ASP A 288 3.27 16.68 9.39
N GLY A 289 2.40 17.05 8.43
CA GLY A 289 0.96 17.25 8.64
C GLY A 289 0.13 15.99 8.92
N ARG A 290 0.76 14.84 9.17
CA ARG A 290 0.09 13.53 9.32
C ARG A 290 0.28 12.88 10.69
N GLY A 291 0.79 13.61 11.69
CA GLY A 291 0.95 13.10 13.06
C GLY A 291 -0.31 12.47 13.67
N ARG A 292 -1.48 13.11 13.55
CA ARG A 292 -2.76 12.54 14.02
C ARG A 292 -3.09 11.18 13.37
N TYR A 293 -2.86 11.09 12.05
CA TYR A 293 -3.06 9.83 11.32
C TYR A 293 -2.09 8.75 11.79
N VAL A 294 -0.83 9.13 12.04
CA VAL A 294 0.18 8.21 12.56
C VAL A 294 -0.20 7.71 13.96
N LYS A 295 -0.58 8.60 14.88
CA LYS A 295 -1.09 8.22 16.21
C LYS A 295 -2.23 7.21 16.11
N GLN A 296 -3.26 7.51 15.32
CA GLN A 296 -4.43 6.64 15.15
C GLN A 296 -4.09 5.26 14.53
N VAL A 297 -3.15 5.20 13.59
CA VAL A 297 -2.93 3.98 12.79
C VAL A 297 -1.82 3.11 13.35
N TYR A 298 -0.76 3.71 13.90
CA TYR A 298 0.45 3.03 14.34
C TYR A 298 0.53 2.85 15.86
N PHE A 299 -0.24 3.61 16.64
CA PHE A 299 -0.18 3.61 18.11
C PHE A 299 -1.55 3.33 18.74
N ARG A 300 -2.36 2.50 18.11
CA ARG A 300 -3.64 2.08 18.70
C ARG A 300 -3.35 1.28 19.98
N SER A 301 -3.97 1.67 21.08
CA SER A 301 -3.99 0.93 22.34
C SER A 301 -4.72 -0.40 22.13
N GLU A 302 -4.24 -1.50 22.74
CA GLU A 302 -4.96 -2.80 22.75
C GLU A 302 -6.33 -2.75 23.49
N HIS A 303 -6.73 -1.58 24.01
CA HIS A 303 -7.90 -1.37 24.86
C HIS A 303 -9.02 -0.51 24.24
N GLU A 304 -9.16 -0.50 22.92
CA GLU A 304 -10.36 0.05 22.28
C GLU A 304 -11.08 -1.07 21.51
N GLU A 305 -11.61 -2.04 22.25
CA GLU A 305 -12.76 -2.86 21.82
C GLU A 305 -14.07 -2.19 22.24
#